data_AF-A0A9D1IPI8-F1
#
_entry.id   AF-A0A9D1IPI8-F1
#
_cell.length_a   1.000
_cell.length_b   1.000
_cell.length_c   1.000
_cell.angle_alpha   90.00
_cell.angle_beta   90.00
_cell.angle_gamma   90.00
#
_symmetry.space_group_name_H-M   'P 1'
#
loop_
_entity.id
_entity.type
_entity.pdbx_description
1 polymer ?
#
loop_
_entity_poly.entity_id
_entity_poly.type
_entity_poly.pdbx_seq_one_letter_code
_entity_poly.pdbx_strand_id
1 'polypeptide(L)' 'LKLDENTFLSVDLIGFSVIIDDKLIGIIKDVLDTPANEVLVLDNNVMIPYVNDFINNIDAKNKKVYVNNVKGLLS' A
#
# COMPACT_ATOMS: atom_id res chain seq x y z
N LEU A 1 -2.80 1.87 24.97
CA LEU A 1 -2.43 2.31 23.60
C LEU A 1 -3.71 2.28 22.78
N LYS A 2 -4.19 3.45 22.35
CA LYS A 2 -5.33 3.56 21.43
C LYS A 2 -4.74 3.39 20.04
N LEU A 3 -4.99 2.26 19.38
CA LEU A 3 -4.73 2.16 17.94
C LEU A 3 -5.75 3.08 17.26
N ASP A 4 -5.28 3.99 16.41
CA ASP A 4 -6.15 4.74 15.52
C ASP A 4 -6.99 3.72 14.73
N GLU A 5 -8.30 3.93 14.67
CA GLU A 5 -9.33 2.93 14.35
C GLU A 5 -9.23 2.35 12.92
N ASN A 6 -8.22 2.75 12.13
CA ASN A 6 -7.97 2.33 10.76
C ASN A 6 -6.54 1.79 10.52
N THR A 7 -5.88 1.25 11.55
CA THR A 7 -4.55 0.63 11.36
C THR A 7 -4.74 -0.78 10.78
N PHE A 8 -4.59 -0.94 9.47
CA PHE A 8 -4.54 -2.26 8.83
C PHE A 8 -3.15 -2.87 8.98
N LEU A 9 -3.07 -4.18 9.17
CA LEU A 9 -1.81 -4.89 8.97
C LEU A 9 -1.53 -4.94 7.46
N SER A 10 -0.30 -4.66 7.06
CA SER A 10 0.12 -4.69 5.65
C SER A 10 -0.19 -6.04 4.99
N VAL A 11 0.00 -7.14 5.71
CA VAL A 11 -0.28 -8.51 5.22
C VAL A 11 -1.76 -8.75 4.90
N ASP A 12 -2.68 -8.06 5.58
CA ASP A 12 -4.12 -8.16 5.31
C ASP A 12 -4.51 -7.49 3.98
N LEU A 13 -3.61 -6.69 3.42
CA LEU A 13 -3.81 -5.99 2.15
C LEU A 13 -3.41 -6.86 0.94
N ILE A 14 -2.87 -8.06 1.13
CA ILE A 14 -2.60 -8.97 0.02
C ILE A 14 -3.91 -9.24 -0.77
N GLY A 15 -3.84 -9.08 -2.09
CA GLY A 15 -4.97 -9.14 -3.01
C GLY A 15 -5.70 -7.81 -3.22
N PHE A 16 -5.32 -6.73 -2.54
CA PHE A 16 -5.87 -5.39 -2.81
C PHE A 16 -5.23 -4.77 -4.05
N SER A 17 -6.02 -4.00 -4.77
CA SER A 17 -5.54 -3.17 -5.89
C SER A 17 -4.90 -1.89 -5.36
N VAL A 18 -3.71 -1.56 -5.86
CA VAL A 18 -3.08 -0.26 -5.58
C VAL A 18 -3.47 0.75 -6.64
N ILE A 19 -3.97 1.90 -6.19
CA ILE A 19 -4.41 3.01 -7.03
C ILE A 19 -3.53 4.23 -6.76
N ILE A 20 -2.98 4.83 -7.83
CA ILE A 20 -2.24 6.11 -7.79
C ILE A 20 -2.82 7.00 -8.88
N ASP A 21 -3.20 8.24 -8.54
CA ASP A 21 -3.84 9.20 -9.46
C ASP A 21 -4.97 8.58 -10.30
N ASP A 22 -5.88 7.87 -9.63
CA ASP A 22 -7.02 7.13 -10.21
C ASP A 22 -6.65 6.00 -11.19
N LYS A 23 -5.39 5.60 -11.26
CA LYS A 23 -4.90 4.49 -12.10
C LYS A 23 -4.55 3.27 -11.26
N LEU A 24 -4.96 2.10 -11.76
CA LEU A 24 -4.51 0.81 -11.23
C LEU A 24 -3.03 0.63 -11.55
N ILE A 25 -2.22 0.45 -10.51
CA ILE A 25 -0.78 0.18 -10.63
C ILE A 25 -0.49 -1.32 -10.60
N GLY A 26 -1.22 -2.07 -9.79
CA GLY A 26 -1.07 -3.52 -9.66
C GLY A 26 -1.83 -4.06 -8.45
N ILE A 27 -1.69 -5.36 -8.22
CA ILE A 27 -2.31 -6.05 -7.08
C ILE A 27 -1.21 -6.46 -6.09
N ILE A 28 -1.41 -6.19 -4.80
CA ILE A 28 -0.48 -6.60 -3.75
C ILE A 28 -0.43 -8.13 -3.71
N LYS A 29 0.76 -8.71 -3.93
CA LYS A 29 0.98 -10.16 -3.89
C LYS A 29 1.75 -10.63 -2.67
N ASP A 30 2.52 -9.74 -2.05
CA ASP A 30 3.40 -10.08 -0.94
C ASP A 30 3.73 -8.83 -0.11
N VAL A 31 4.27 -9.05 1.09
CA VAL A 31 4.78 -8.00 1.97
C VAL A 31 6.18 -8.40 2.43
N LEU A 32 7.14 -7.51 2.22
CA LEU A 32 8.49 -7.66 2.77
C LEU A 32 8.58 -6.92 4.09
N ASP A 33 8.94 -7.66 5.14
CA ASP A 33 9.37 -7.06 6.39
C ASP A 33 10.82 -6.56 6.23
N THR A 34 11.04 -5.25 6.42
CA THR A 34 12.37 -4.64 6.29
C THR A 34 12.69 -3.84 7.55
N PRO A 35 13.98 -3.60 7.86
CA PRO A 35 14.36 -2.88 9.09
C PRO A 35 13.83 -1.44 9.19
N ALA A 36 13.47 -0.83 8.04
CA ALA A 36 12.93 0.52 8.01
C ALA A 36 11.39 0.49 8.10
N ASN A 37 10.74 -0.03 7.06
CA ASN A 37 9.28 -0.13 6.98
C ASN A 37 8.91 -1.39 6.19
N GLU A 38 7.72 -1.94 6.44
CA GLU A 38 7.17 -2.98 5.58
C GLU A 38 6.99 -2.46 4.14
N VAL A 39 7.17 -3.32 3.15
CA VAL A 39 7.08 -2.96 1.73
C VAL A 39 6.04 -3.84 1.07
N LEU A 40 5.02 -3.21 0.49
CA LEU A 40 4.02 -3.88 -0.34
C LEU A 40 4.66 -4.22 -1.69
N VAL A 41 4.60 -5.49 -2.08
CA VAL A 41 5.09 -5.96 -3.38
C VAL A 41 3.90 -6.25 -4.28
N LEU A 42 3.86 -5.59 -5.43
CA LEU A 42 2.81 -5.79 -6.42
C LEU A 42 3.14 -6.95 -7.36
N ASP A 43 2.11 -7.48 -8.01
CA ASP A 43 2.20 -8.56 -9.01
C ASP A 43 3.24 -8.27 -10.11
N ASN A 44 3.31 -7.02 -10.57
CA ASN A 44 4.29 -6.51 -11.53
C ASN A 44 5.67 -6.14 -10.94
N ASN A 45 5.96 -6.55 -9.70
CA ASN A 45 7.20 -6.29 -8.97
C ASN A 45 7.45 -4.82 -8.58
N VAL A 46 6.46 -3.94 -8.70
CA VAL A 46 6.53 -2.61 -8.09
C VAL A 46 6.53 -2.75 -6.57
N MET A 47 7.36 -1.96 -5.89
CA MET A 47 7.52 -1.98 -4.44
C MET A 47 7.11 -0.64 -3.85
N ILE A 48 6.23 -0.66 -2.85
CA ILE A 48 5.67 0.55 -2.23
C ILE A 48 5.86 0.47 -0.72
N PRO A 49 6.56 1.44 -0.09
CA PRO A 49 6.66 1.50 1.36
C PRO A 49 5.28 1.62 2.02
N TYR A 50 5.00 0.77 3.01
CA TYR A 50 3.80 0.85 3.82
C TYR A 50 3.99 1.83 4.98
N VAL A 51 3.90 3.13 4.67
CA VAL A 51 3.97 4.22 5.66
C VAL A 51 2.96 5.31 5.35
N ASN A 52 2.54 6.06 6.36
CA ASN A 52 1.48 7.07 6.26
C ASN A 52 1.74 8.15 5.19
N ASP A 53 3.00 8.47 4.90
CA ASP A 53 3.33 9.45 3.85
C ASP A 53 2.95 8.96 2.44
N PHE A 54 2.99 7.64 2.23
CA PHE A 54 2.62 7.00 0.97
C PHE A 54 1.16 6.53 0.96
N ILE A 55 0.64 6.01 2.07
CA ILE A 55 -0.71 5.45 2.13
C ILE A 55 -1.73 6.55 2.46
N ASN A 56 -2.54 6.92 1.47
CA ASN A 56 -3.57 7.96 1.61
C ASN A 56 -4.87 7.41 2.22
N ASN A 57 -5.34 6.27 1.70
CA ASN A 57 -6.61 5.68 2.11
C ASN A 57 -6.65 4.17 1.84
N ILE A 58 -7.37 3.41 2.66
CA ILE A 58 -7.63 1.98 2.47
C ILE A 58 -9.14 1.77 2.42
N ASP A 59 -9.63 1.37 1.25
CA ASP A 59 -11.02 0.98 1.03
C ASP A 59 -11.14 -0.54 1.12
N ALA A 60 -11.32 -1.04 2.34
CA ALA A 60 -11.45 -2.47 2.61
C ALA A 60 -12.66 -3.11 1.94
N LYS A 61 -13.75 -2.34 1.75
CA LYS A 61 -14.98 -2.85 1.10
C LYS A 61 -14.71 -3.20 -0.36
N ASN A 62 -13.97 -2.35 -1.07
CA ASN A 62 -13.65 -2.54 -2.48
C ASN A 62 -12.26 -3.16 -2.70
N LYS A 63 -11.53 -3.51 -1.64
CA LYS A 63 -10.16 -4.03 -1.67
C LYS A 63 -9.20 -3.14 -2.46
N LYS A 64 -9.16 -1.85 -2.12
CA LYS A 64 -8.27 -0.85 -2.75
C LYS A 64 -7.40 -0.15 -1.73
N VAL A 65 -6.14 0.08 -2.08
CA VAL A 65 -5.20 0.95 -1.36
C VAL A 65 -4.88 2.13 -2.26
N TYR A 66 -5.13 3.33 -1.79
CA TYR A 66 -4.81 4.57 -2.50
C TYR A 66 -3.48 5.09 -1.98
N VAL A 67 -2.54 5.28 -2.91
CA VAL A 67 -1.17 5.71 -2.61
C VAL A 67 -0.95 7.10 -3.19
N ASN A 68 -0.34 7.98 -2.40
CA ASN A 68 0.04 9.32 -2.83
C ASN A 68 1.11 9.23 -3.92
N ASN A 69 0.93 9.97 -5.02
CA ASN A 69 1.99 10.15 -6.00
C ASN A 69 3.01 11.17 -5.48
N VAL A 70 3.90 10.73 -4.60
CA VAL A 70 5.06 11.52 -4.21
C VAL A 70 6.07 11.51 -5.36
N LYS A 71 6.58 12.70 -5.73
CA LYS A 71 7.61 12.83 -6.78
C LYS A 71 8.73 11.83 -6.53
N GLY A 72 8.99 10.95 -7.51
CA GLY A 72 10.08 9.97 -7.44
C GLY A 72 9.66 8.51 -7.23
N LEU A 73 8.41 8.20 -6.87
CA LEU A 73 8.00 6.81 -6.60
C LEU A 73 8.00 5.93 -7.86
N LEU A 74 7.56 6.48 -9.00
CA LEU A 74 7.48 5.77 -10.30
C LEU A 74 8.30 6.46 -11.40
N SER A 75 9.27 7.29 -11.02
CA SER A 75 10.11 8.08 -11.96
C SER A 75 11.16 7.25 -12.68
#